data_AF-A0A9P0JQA8-F1
#
_entry.id   AF-A0A9P0JQA8-F1
#
_cell.length_a   1.000
_cell.length_b   1.000
_cell.length_c   1.000
_cell.angle_alpha   90.00
_cell.angle_beta   90.00
_cell.angle_gamma   90.00
#
_symmetry.space_group_name_H-M   'P 1'
#
loop_
_entity.id
_entity.type
_entity.pdbx_description
1 polymer ?
#
loop_
_entity_poly.entity_id
_entity_poly.type
_entity_poly.pdbx_seq_one_letter_code
_entity_poly.pdbx_strand_id
1 'polypeptide(L)'
;MSHVTYDLEFRKVHDLLTETLQLEPVQADRRDDRDILATLYVRYILIANRLTRVVDQMVQPQKRMLVKKLLEASLGRILELKTDLVEADLNEWTHIGDVMEKLNLTPLDVELEVPTCFRRESKIQQP
;
A
#
# COMPACT_ATOMS: atom_id res chain seq x y z
N MET A 1 -19.35 -14.96 -0.18
CA MET A 1 -18.29 -14.95 -1.22
C MET A 1 -17.47 -16.22 -1.05
N SER A 2 -17.07 -16.89 -2.14
CA SER A 2 -16.41 -18.21 -2.09
C SER A 2 -14.90 -18.08 -1.83
N HIS A 3 -14.27 -19.16 -1.35
CA HIS A 3 -12.82 -19.26 -1.14
C HIS A 3 -12.00 -18.84 -2.38
N VAL A 4 -12.54 -19.11 -3.57
CA VAL A 4 -11.91 -18.81 -4.86
C VAL A 4 -11.75 -17.31 -5.11
N THR A 5 -12.73 -16.50 -4.70
CA THR A 5 -12.68 -15.03 -4.89
C THR A 5 -11.59 -14.40 -4.03
N TYR A 6 -11.42 -14.89 -2.80
CA TYR A 6 -10.41 -14.40 -1.87
C TYR A 6 -8.99 -14.74 -2.34
N ASP A 7 -8.75 -16.00 -2.74
CA ASP A 7 -7.42 -16.43 -3.21
C ASP A 7 -6.98 -15.64 -4.45
N LEU A 8 -7.95 -15.31 -5.32
CA LEU A 8 -7.70 -14.47 -6.49
C LEU A 8 -7.29 -13.05 -6.09
N GLU A 9 -7.98 -12.42 -5.15
CA GLU A 9 -7.61 -11.08 -4.68
C GLU A 9 -6.26 -11.07 -3.97
N PHE A 10 -5.96 -12.08 -3.14
CA PHE A 10 -4.65 -12.22 -2.53
C PHE A 10 -3.54 -12.37 -3.57
N ARG A 11 -3.75 -13.20 -4.61
CA ARG A 11 -2.78 -13.38 -5.69
C ARG A 11 -2.52 -12.07 -6.44
N LYS A 12 -3.57 -11.34 -6.83
CA LYS A 12 -3.43 -10.03 -7.50
C LYS A 12 -2.58 -9.05 -6.68
N VAL A 13 -2.81 -9.00 -5.37
CA VAL A 13 -2.04 -8.12 -4.48
C VAL A 13 -0.58 -8.57 -4.36
N HIS A 14 -0.36 -9.87 -4.25
CA HIS A 14 0.98 -10.44 -4.20
C HIS A 14 1.77 -10.15 -5.48
N ASP A 15 1.16 -10.31 -6.65
CA ASP A 15 1.79 -10.03 -7.94
C ASP A 15 2.11 -8.53 -8.06
N LEU A 16 1.16 -7.66 -7.71
CA LEU A 16 1.37 -6.21 -7.68
C LEU A 16 2.51 -5.81 -6.75
N LEU A 17 2.59 -6.40 -5.55
CA LEU A 17 3.67 -6.15 -4.60
C LEU A 17 5.01 -6.64 -5.16
N THR A 18 5.05 -7.82 -5.78
CA THR A 18 6.26 -8.39 -6.36
C THR A 18 6.81 -7.51 -7.47
N GLU A 19 5.96 -7.03 -8.37
CA GLU A 19 6.34 -6.05 -9.40
C GLU A 19 6.81 -4.73 -8.78
N THR A 20 6.14 -4.25 -7.73
CA THR A 20 6.51 -2.99 -7.06
C THR A 20 7.88 -3.08 -6.41
N LEU A 21 8.21 -4.22 -5.80
CA LEU A 21 9.53 -4.46 -5.20
C LEU A 21 10.66 -4.51 -6.23
N GLN A 22 10.38 -4.83 -7.49
CA GLN A 22 11.38 -4.79 -8.56
C GLN A 22 11.73 -3.36 -9.00
N LEU A 23 10.85 -2.40 -8.73
CA LEU A 23 11.07 -0.98 -9.01
C LEU A 23 11.85 -0.27 -7.89
N GLU A 24 11.97 -0.90 -6.72
CA GLU A 24 12.69 -0.32 -5.58
C GLU A 24 14.18 -0.17 -5.89
N PRO A 25 14.75 1.04 -5.79
CA PRO A 25 16.17 1.25 -6.05
C PRO A 25 17.04 0.51 -5.02
N VAL A 26 18.07 -0.19 -5.51
CA VAL A 26 19.00 -0.98 -4.69
C VAL A 26 19.89 -0.11 -3.80
N GLN A 27 20.06 1.18 -4.13
CA GLN A 27 20.95 2.11 -3.44
C GLN A 27 20.20 3.23 -2.72
N ALA A 28 20.88 3.83 -1.73
CA ALA A 28 20.29 4.69 -0.71
C ALA A 28 19.91 6.11 -1.19
N ASP A 29 20.48 6.60 -2.30
CA ASP A 29 20.17 7.94 -2.80
C ASP A 29 18.91 7.92 -3.67
N ARG A 30 17.81 7.49 -3.05
CA ARG A 30 16.50 7.30 -3.72
C ARG A 30 15.82 8.62 -4.07
N ARG A 31 16.34 9.72 -3.53
CA ARG A 31 15.76 11.08 -3.61
C ARG A 31 15.99 11.73 -4.96
N ASP A 32 16.97 11.25 -5.70
CA ASP A 32 17.30 11.77 -7.03
C ASP A 32 16.28 11.37 -8.11
N ASP A 33 15.50 10.29 -7.88
CA ASP A 33 14.49 9.82 -8.82
C ASP A 33 13.06 9.94 -8.25
N ARG A 34 12.56 11.16 -8.34
CA ARG A 34 11.21 11.52 -7.91
C ARG A 34 10.10 10.75 -8.64
N ASP A 35 10.27 10.41 -9.92
CA ASP A 35 9.24 9.68 -10.68
C ASP A 35 9.09 8.24 -10.17
N ILE A 36 10.22 7.59 -9.84
CA ILE A 36 10.21 6.28 -9.17
C ILE A 36 9.57 6.38 -7.79
N LEU A 37 9.94 7.36 -6.97
CA LEU A 37 9.35 7.55 -5.64
C LEU A 37 7.83 7.73 -5.70
N ALA A 38 7.34 8.58 -6.61
CA ALA A 38 5.91 8.83 -6.78
C ALA A 38 5.18 7.57 -7.28
N THR A 39 5.80 6.81 -8.18
CA THR A 39 5.28 5.52 -8.67
C THR A 39 5.17 4.50 -7.53
N LEU A 40 6.22 4.34 -6.73
CA LEU A 40 6.23 3.46 -5.56
C LEU A 40 5.15 3.88 -4.56
N TYR A 41 5.07 5.17 -4.24
CA TYR A 41 4.10 5.72 -3.29
C TYR A 41 2.65 5.35 -3.69
N VAL A 42 2.29 5.60 -4.95
CA VAL A 42 0.98 5.24 -5.49
C VAL A 42 0.73 3.73 -5.45
N ARG A 43 1.70 2.91 -5.89
CA ARG A 43 1.55 1.45 -5.90
C ARG A 43 1.40 0.88 -4.48
N TYR A 44 2.12 1.40 -3.50
CA TYR A 44 1.98 0.98 -2.11
C TYR A 44 0.63 1.35 -1.50
N ILE A 45 0.03 2.51 -1.88
CA ILE A 45 -1.36 2.84 -1.49
C ILE A 45 -2.33 1.78 -2.03
N LEU A 46 -2.22 1.43 -3.32
CA LEU A 46 -3.05 0.39 -3.94
C LEU A 46 -2.90 -0.96 -3.23
N ILE A 47 -1.66 -1.33 -2.89
CA ILE A 47 -1.33 -2.57 -2.17
C ILE A 47 -1.98 -2.54 -0.77
N ALA A 48 -1.83 -1.46 -0.01
CA ALA A 48 -2.39 -1.33 1.33
C ALA A 48 -3.92 -1.41 1.35
N ASN A 49 -4.59 -0.72 0.41
CA ASN A 49 -6.05 -0.77 0.27
C ASN A 49 -6.54 -2.19 -0.03
N ARG A 50 -5.87 -2.90 -0.95
CA ARG A 50 -6.25 -4.28 -1.28
C ARG A 50 -5.90 -5.26 -0.15
N LEU A 51 -4.75 -5.12 0.51
CA LEU A 51 -4.38 -5.92 1.67
C LEU A 51 -5.39 -5.77 2.80
N THR A 52 -5.94 -4.57 3.03
CA THR A 52 -7.02 -4.34 3.99
C THR A 52 -8.22 -5.24 3.71
N ARG A 53 -8.67 -5.30 2.45
CA ARG A 53 -9.80 -6.16 2.03
C ARG A 53 -9.47 -7.64 2.19
N VAL A 54 -8.23 -8.04 1.88
CA VAL A 54 -7.73 -9.41 2.06
C VAL A 54 -7.71 -9.80 3.54
N VAL A 55 -7.23 -8.93 4.44
CA VAL A 55 -7.21 -9.19 5.89
C VAL A 55 -8.62 -9.42 6.42
N ASP A 56 -9.58 -8.61 5.98
CA ASP A 56 -10.97 -8.69 6.41
C ASP A 56 -11.69 -9.97 5.95
N GLN A 57 -11.33 -10.48 4.77
CA GLN A 57 -11.95 -11.67 4.19
C GLN A 57 -11.23 -12.97 4.57
N MET A 58 -10.03 -12.89 5.14
CA MET A 58 -9.24 -14.06 5.52
C MET A 58 -9.84 -14.77 6.76
N VAL A 59 -10.32 -15.99 6.54
CA VAL A 59 -10.90 -16.82 7.62
C VAL A 59 -9.81 -17.52 8.45
N GLN A 60 -8.70 -17.92 7.84
CA GLN A 60 -7.62 -18.66 8.51
C GLN A 60 -6.79 -17.72 9.40
N PRO A 61 -6.79 -17.90 10.75
CA PRO A 61 -6.19 -16.93 11.66
C PRO A 61 -4.69 -16.73 11.45
N GLN A 62 -3.94 -17.81 11.19
CA GLN A 62 -2.49 -17.75 11.01
C GLN A 62 -2.14 -16.93 9.76
N LYS A 63 -2.81 -17.21 8.64
CA LYS A 63 -2.61 -16.44 7.41
C LYS A 63 -3.05 -14.99 7.60
N ARG A 64 -4.17 -14.75 8.30
CA ARG A 64 -4.66 -13.38 8.55
C ARG A 64 -3.63 -12.54 9.30
N MET A 65 -2.97 -13.12 10.31
CA MET A 65 -1.89 -12.44 11.04
C MET A 65 -0.71 -12.09 10.13
N LEU A 66 -0.32 -12.99 9.22
CA LEU A 66 0.78 -12.74 8.27
C LEU A 66 0.43 -11.61 7.30
N VAL A 67 -0.76 -11.64 6.71
CA VAL A 67 -1.22 -10.58 5.80
C VAL A 67 -1.36 -9.25 6.52
N LYS A 68 -1.81 -9.25 7.79
CA LYS A 68 -1.86 -8.04 8.61
C LYS A 68 -0.48 -7.42 8.81
N LYS A 69 0.54 -8.22 9.11
CA LYS A 69 1.94 -7.72 9.20
C LYS A 69 2.42 -7.13 7.89
N LEU A 70 2.05 -7.75 6.76
CA LEU A 70 2.38 -7.22 5.44
C LEU A 70 1.68 -5.88 5.16
N LEU A 71 0.43 -5.74 5.59
CA LEU A 71 -0.31 -4.47 5.53
C LEU A 71 0.39 -3.39 6.36
N GLU A 72 0.74 -3.69 7.62
CA GLU A 72 1.47 -2.77 8.51
C GLU A 72 2.81 -2.33 7.90
N ALA A 73 3.58 -3.26 7.34
CA ALA A 73 4.83 -2.95 6.64
C ALA A 73 4.60 -2.07 5.40
N SER A 74 3.55 -2.34 4.62
CA SER A 74 3.20 -1.53 3.44
C SER A 74 2.80 -0.11 3.84
N LEU A 75 2.06 0.07 4.93
CA LEU A 75 1.70 1.39 5.46
C LEU A 75 2.94 2.15 5.96
N GLY A 76 3.86 1.46 6.64
CA GLY A 76 5.15 2.05 7.01
C GLY A 76 5.93 2.54 5.79
N ARG A 77 5.97 1.73 4.73
CA ARG A 77 6.63 2.10 3.47
C ARG A 77 6.00 3.33 2.80
N ILE A 78 4.68 3.48 2.85
CA ILE A 78 3.99 4.69 2.35
C ILE A 78 4.47 5.95 3.09
N LEU A 79 4.66 5.88 4.41
CA LEU A 79 5.12 7.01 5.22
C LEU A 79 6.57 7.39 4.89
N GLU A 80 7.44 6.40 4.72
CA GLU A 80 8.83 6.62 4.28
C GLU A 80 8.87 7.30 2.90
N LEU A 81 8.13 6.75 1.93
CA LEU A 81 8.06 7.30 0.57
C LEU A 81 7.46 8.70 0.54
N LYS A 82 6.45 8.97 1.37
CA LYS A 82 5.90 10.32 1.53
C LYS A 82 6.97 11.28 2.04
N THR A 83 7.78 10.87 3.00
CA THR A 83 8.87 11.69 3.55
C THR A 83 9.91 11.97 2.46
N ASP A 84 10.36 10.95 1.74
CA ASP A 84 11.30 11.09 0.62
C ASP A 84 10.74 12.02 -0.48
N LEU A 85 9.45 11.93 -0.80
CA LEU A 85 8.79 12.81 -1.78
C LEU A 85 8.69 14.26 -1.32
N VAL A 86 8.42 14.51 -0.04
CA VAL A 86 8.39 15.88 0.50
C VAL A 86 9.77 16.52 0.43
N GLU A 87 10.81 15.74 0.71
CA GLU A 87 12.20 16.21 0.58
C GLU A 87 12.58 16.45 -0.88
N ALA A 88 12.20 15.55 -1.81
CA ALA A 88 12.49 15.69 -3.23
C ALA A 88 11.73 16.85 -3.89
N ASP A 89 10.46 17.04 -3.55
CA ASP A 89 9.61 18.12 -4.09
C ASP A 89 9.87 19.47 -3.36
N LEU A 90 10.64 19.48 -2.25
CA LEU A 90 10.79 20.60 -1.30
C LEU A 90 9.43 21.20 -0.89
N ASN A 91 8.41 20.35 -0.80
CA ASN A 91 7.02 20.73 -0.60
C ASN A 91 6.23 19.59 0.05
N GLU A 92 5.32 19.90 0.97
CA GLU A 92 4.46 18.92 1.62
C GLU A 92 3.43 18.31 0.66
N TRP A 93 3.08 19.02 -0.41
CA TRP A 93 2.15 18.58 -1.44
C TRP A 93 2.86 17.68 -2.46
N THR A 94 2.40 16.44 -2.59
CA THR A 94 2.96 15.48 -3.55
C THR A 94 2.12 15.47 -4.83
N HIS A 95 2.72 15.89 -5.94
CA HIS A 95 2.04 15.91 -7.25
C HIS A 95 2.08 14.53 -7.94
N ILE A 96 1.06 13.71 -7.76
CA ILE A 96 1.00 12.34 -8.33
C ILE A 96 0.20 12.23 -9.63
N GLY A 97 -0.27 13.34 -10.20
CA GLY A 97 -1.15 13.34 -11.38
C GLY A 97 -0.58 12.56 -12.57
N ASP A 98 0.69 12.81 -12.92
CA ASP A 98 1.34 12.14 -14.05
C ASP A 98 1.47 10.62 -13.84
N VAL A 99 1.75 10.20 -12.60
CA VAL A 99 1.83 8.78 -12.22
C VAL A 99 0.44 8.14 -12.29
N MET A 100 -0.60 8.83 -11.82
CA MET A 100 -1.97 8.34 -11.92
C MET A 100 -2.39 8.15 -13.37
N GLU A 101 -2.06 9.11 -14.25
CA GLU A 101 -2.33 9.00 -15.69
C GLU A 101 -1.58 7.82 -16.31
N LYS A 102 -0.27 7.69 -16.05
CA LYS A 102 0.55 6.55 -16.51
C LYS A 102 -0.03 5.19 -16.11
N LEU A 103 -0.60 5.11 -14.90
CA LEU A 103 -1.16 3.87 -14.34
C LEU A 103 -2.67 3.70 -14.61
N ASN A 104 -3.31 4.64 -15.33
CA ASN A 104 -4.75 4.67 -15.59
C ASN A 104 -5.60 4.62 -14.30
N LEU A 105 -5.22 5.42 -13.30
CA LEU A 105 -5.87 5.48 -11.99
C LEU A 105 -6.72 6.74 -11.84
N THR A 106 -7.81 6.62 -11.09
CA THR A 106 -8.62 7.76 -10.67
C THR A 106 -8.18 8.27 -9.29
N PRO A 107 -8.55 9.51 -8.89
CA PRO A 107 -8.25 10.02 -7.55
C PRO A 107 -8.75 9.13 -6.41
N LEU A 108 -9.88 8.45 -6.63
CA LEU A 108 -10.45 7.53 -5.63
C LEU A 108 -9.61 6.26 -5.47
N ASP A 109 -8.95 5.79 -6.53
CA ASP A 109 -8.10 4.60 -6.45
C ASP A 109 -6.86 4.83 -5.57
N VAL A 110 -6.36 6.08 -5.53
CA VAL A 110 -5.17 6.48 -4.78
C VAL A 110 -5.48 7.14 -3.44
N GLU A 111 -6.73 7.08 -2.99
CA GLU A 111 -7.08 7.50 -1.64
C GLU A 111 -6.73 6.38 -0.64
N LEU A 112 -5.89 6.68 0.34
CA LEU A 112 -5.51 5.70 1.35
C LEU A 112 -6.69 5.43 2.29
N GLU A 113 -7.23 4.21 2.23
CA GLU A 113 -8.32 3.78 3.11
C GLU A 113 -7.77 3.46 4.51
N VAL A 114 -8.44 3.91 5.58
CA VAL A 114 -8.09 3.51 6.95
C VAL A 114 -8.43 2.03 7.15
N PRO A 115 -7.46 1.15 7.45
CA PRO A 115 -7.73 -0.27 7.58
C PRO A 115 -8.74 -0.59 8.68
N THR A 116 -9.80 -1.29 8.33
CA THR A 116 -10.87 -1.75 9.22
C THR A 116 -10.35 -2.64 10.36
N CYS A 117 -9.31 -3.43 10.11
CA CYS A 117 -8.68 -4.28 11.12
C CYS A 117 -8.13 -3.49 12.31
N PHE A 118 -7.67 -2.23 12.10
CA PHE A 118 -7.17 -1.39 13.19
C PHE A 118 -8.31 -0.86 14.06
N ARG A 119 -9.47 -0.53 13.46
CA ARG A 119 -10.66 -0.07 14.20
C ARG A 119 -11.23 -1.13 15.12
N ARG A 120 -11.12 -2.42 14.74
CA ARG A 120 -11.59 -3.53 15.58
C ARG A 120 -10.74 -3.71 16.83
N GLU A 121 -9.44 -3.46 16.74
CA GLU A 121 -8.51 -3.57 17.86
C GLU A 121 -8.71 -2.43 18.87
N SER A 122 -8.90 -1.19 18.40
CA SER A 122 -9.17 -0.04 19.29
C SER A 122 -10.41 -0.21 20.16
N LYS A 123 -11.41 -0.98 19.72
CA LYS A 123 -12.63 -1.28 20.48
C LYS A 123 -12.45 -2.38 21.53
N ILE A 124 -11.47 -3.26 21.35
CA ILE A 124 -11.15 -4.33 22.31
C ILE A 124 -10.31 -3.76 23.47
N GLN A 125 -9.60 -2.65 23.24
CA GLN A 125 -8.75 -1.97 24.23
C GLN A 125 -9.46 -0.92 25.10
N GLN A 126 -10.77 -0.68 24.93
CA GLN A 126 -11.51 0.25 25.80
C GLN A 126 -12.07 -0.50 27.03
N PRO A 127 -11.72 -0.08 28.26
CA PRO A 127 -12.17 -0.72 29.50
C PRO A 127 -13.66 -0.52 29.79
#